data_AF-A0A5C7VXM4-F1
#
_entry.id   AF-A0A5C7VXM4-F1
#
_cell.length_a   1.000
_cell.length_b   1.000
_cell.length_c   1.000
_cell.angle_alpha   90.00
_cell.angle_beta   90.00
_cell.angle_gamma   90.00
#
_symmetry.space_group_name_H-M   'P 1'
#
loop_
_entity.id
_entity.type
_entity.pdbx_description
1 polymer ?
#
loop_
_entity_poly.entity_id
_entity_poly.type
_entity_poly.pdbx_seq_one_letter_code
_entity_poly.pdbx_strand_id
1 'polypeptide(L)'
;MNLGLFFLIAERDIQAVKIDALTHPGAWTRGLAARVILLTIHELDIDKVAGNKLRQALEDGKTPEDLRQQVTEAMRSIRRAQARAQRQFANLRNSTIAHRDPNAIQQYRDIIGIDGLEVTQIAADFYSGTSQFIEMIPRLLAHLSTLQGMIGQLTAQSARKGDGK
;
A
#
# COMPACT_ATOMS: atom_id res chain seq x y z
N MET A 1 12.98 -2.18 -7.10
CA MET A 1 13.13 -0.79 -6.63
C MET A 1 11.89 0.08 -6.81
N ASN A 2 11.01 -0.18 -7.79
CA ASN A 2 9.74 0.56 -7.93
C ASN A 2 8.74 0.39 -6.78
N LEU A 3 8.83 -0.69 -6.00
CA LEU A 3 7.89 -0.95 -4.91
C LEU A 3 7.99 0.08 -3.77
N GLY A 4 9.19 0.57 -3.45
CA GLY A 4 9.36 1.65 -2.46
C GLY A 4 8.72 2.95 -2.95
N LEU A 5 8.96 3.33 -4.21
CA LEU A 5 8.33 4.50 -4.84
C LEU A 5 6.80 4.36 -4.92
N PHE A 6 6.31 3.15 -5.20
CA PHE A 6 4.88 2.84 -5.22
C PHE A 6 4.21 3.18 -3.88
N PHE A 7 4.82 2.77 -2.75
CA PHE A 7 4.29 3.12 -1.43
C PHE A 7 4.47 4.61 -1.09
N LEU A 8 5.61 5.20 -1.44
CA LEU A 8 5.85 6.63 -1.18
C LEU A 8 4.87 7.55 -1.91
N ILE A 9 4.43 7.19 -3.12
CA ILE A 9 3.39 7.93 -3.86
C ILE A 9 2.06 7.84 -3.11
N ALA A 10 1.65 6.63 -2.71
CA ALA A 10 0.42 6.44 -1.94
C ALA A 10 0.43 7.20 -0.60
N GLU A 11 1.57 7.17 0.10
CA GLU A 11 1.78 7.94 1.31
C GLU A 11 1.65 9.45 1.06
N ARG A 12 2.19 9.94 -0.06
CA ARG A 12 2.14 11.36 -0.44
C ARG A 12 0.70 11.81 -0.69
N ASP A 13 -0.10 11.00 -1.37
CA ASP A 13 -1.52 11.28 -1.63
C ASP A 13 -2.30 11.40 -0.31
N ILE A 14 -2.08 10.48 0.64
CA ILE A 14 -2.69 10.54 1.98
C ILE A 14 -2.21 11.80 2.73
N GLN A 15 -0.91 12.14 2.66
CA GLN A 15 -0.37 13.33 3.32
C GLN A 15 -0.99 14.63 2.81
N ALA A 16 -1.39 14.69 1.53
CA ALA A 16 -2.00 15.87 0.95
C ALA A 16 -3.36 16.21 1.56
N VAL A 17 -4.09 15.20 2.08
CA VAL A 17 -5.46 15.36 2.57
C VAL A 17 -5.62 15.09 4.07
N LYS A 18 -4.61 14.52 4.75
CA LYS A 18 -4.72 14.11 6.17
C LYS A 18 -5.09 15.25 7.13
N ILE A 19 -4.59 16.46 6.90
CA ILE A 19 -4.90 17.61 7.77
C ILE A 19 -6.37 17.98 7.62
N ASP A 20 -6.87 18.03 6.39
CA ASP A 20 -8.29 18.31 6.16
C ASP A 20 -9.19 17.21 6.71
N ALA A 21 -8.79 15.94 6.60
CA ALA A 21 -9.54 14.82 7.18
C ALA A 21 -9.69 14.95 8.70
N LEU A 22 -8.65 15.44 9.39
CA LEU A 22 -8.60 15.52 10.85
C LEU A 22 -9.21 16.82 11.40
N THR A 23 -8.88 17.95 10.80
CA THR A 23 -9.06 19.26 11.47
C THR A 23 -9.92 20.25 10.70
N HIS A 24 -10.34 19.95 9.46
CA HIS A 24 -11.13 20.91 8.70
C HIS A 24 -12.45 21.23 9.44
N PRO A 25 -12.91 22.49 9.51
CA PRO A 25 -14.11 22.85 10.29
C PRO A 25 -15.41 22.23 9.74
N GLY A 26 -15.54 22.16 8.41
CA GLY A 26 -16.70 21.54 7.74
C GLY A 26 -16.65 20.01 7.72
N ALA A 27 -17.72 19.37 8.21
CA ALA A 27 -17.85 17.90 8.24
C ALA A 27 -17.78 17.25 6.86
N TRP A 28 -18.35 17.91 5.84
CA TRP A 28 -18.27 17.45 4.45
C TRP A 28 -16.84 17.34 3.95
N THR A 29 -16.02 18.38 4.14
CA THR A 29 -14.62 18.36 3.68
C THR A 29 -13.80 17.33 4.45
N ARG A 30 -14.04 17.17 5.77
CA ARG A 30 -13.39 16.10 6.55
C ARG A 30 -13.71 14.72 5.97
N GLY A 31 -15.00 14.44 5.74
CA GLY A 31 -15.46 13.19 5.16
C GLY A 31 -14.91 12.97 3.74
N LEU A 32 -14.88 14.02 2.92
CA LEU A 32 -14.33 13.95 1.57
C LEU A 32 -12.85 13.63 1.58
N ALA A 33 -12.06 14.28 2.43
CA ALA A 33 -10.65 13.99 2.62
C ALA A 33 -10.43 12.56 3.15
N ALA A 34 -11.21 12.13 4.14
CA ALA A 34 -11.17 10.75 4.67
C ALA A 34 -11.50 9.71 3.58
N ARG A 35 -12.45 10.01 2.69
CA ARG A 35 -12.77 9.17 1.54
C ARG A 35 -11.59 9.06 0.56
N VAL A 36 -10.88 10.15 0.29
CA VAL A 36 -9.68 10.13 -0.56
C VAL A 36 -8.62 9.21 0.06
N ILE A 37 -8.41 9.28 1.38
CA ILE A 37 -7.48 8.36 2.08
C ILE A 37 -7.90 6.90 1.88
N LEU A 38 -9.17 6.57 2.12
CA LEU A 38 -9.68 5.21 1.92
C LEU A 38 -9.50 4.73 0.49
N LEU A 39 -9.77 5.59 -0.49
CA LEU A 39 -9.58 5.33 -1.91
C LEU A 39 -8.14 5.01 -2.24
N THR A 40 -7.23 5.89 -1.84
CA THR A 40 -5.79 5.72 -2.09
C THR A 40 -5.31 4.37 -1.59
N ILE A 41 -5.70 3.97 -0.38
CA ILE A 41 -5.30 2.67 0.19
C ILE A 41 -6.02 1.50 -0.51
N HIS A 42 -7.30 1.66 -0.82
CA HIS A 42 -8.13 0.66 -1.49
C HIS A 42 -7.59 0.27 -2.86
N GLU A 43 -7.22 1.26 -3.67
CA GLU A 43 -6.84 1.10 -5.08
C GLU A 43 -5.42 0.58 -5.31
N LEU A 44 -4.62 0.40 -4.24
CA LEU A 44 -3.27 -0.15 -4.38
C LEU A 44 -3.31 -1.59 -4.87
N ASP A 45 -2.78 -1.84 -6.07
CA ASP A 45 -2.61 -3.21 -6.57
C ASP A 45 -1.35 -3.86 -5.98
N ILE A 46 -1.41 -4.15 -4.67
CA ILE A 46 -0.29 -4.72 -3.90
C ILE A 46 0.13 -6.07 -4.46
N ASP A 47 -0.82 -6.89 -4.93
CA ASP A 47 -0.51 -8.21 -5.48
C ASP A 47 0.31 -8.13 -6.76
N LYS A 48 0.03 -7.14 -7.62
CA LYS A 48 0.81 -6.91 -8.84
C LYS A 48 2.25 -6.47 -8.55
N VAL A 49 2.46 -5.66 -7.51
CA VAL A 49 3.78 -5.08 -7.21
C VAL A 49 4.60 -5.87 -6.19
N ALA A 50 3.95 -6.65 -5.32
CA ALA A 50 4.56 -7.32 -4.18
C ALA A 50 4.12 -8.79 -4.00
N GLY A 51 3.48 -9.39 -5.01
CA GLY A 51 3.13 -10.82 -5.03
C GLY A 51 4.34 -11.74 -5.27
N ASN A 52 4.12 -12.84 -5.99
CA ASN A 52 5.15 -13.87 -6.23
C ASN A 52 6.46 -13.32 -6.80
N LYS A 53 6.41 -12.23 -7.58
CA LYS A 53 7.60 -11.58 -8.14
C LYS A 53 8.54 -11.05 -7.07
N LEU A 54 8.01 -10.48 -5.99
CA LEU A 54 8.84 -9.96 -4.89
C LEU A 54 9.50 -11.12 -4.14
N ARG A 55 8.72 -12.15 -3.79
CA ARG A 55 9.24 -13.35 -3.12
C ARG A 55 10.35 -14.00 -3.95
N GLN A 56 10.10 -14.20 -5.23
CA GLN A 56 11.08 -14.76 -6.15
C GLN A 56 12.34 -13.88 -6.25
N ALA A 57 12.20 -12.55 -6.33
CA ALA A 57 13.35 -11.65 -6.39
C ALA A 57 14.21 -11.71 -5.11
N LEU A 58 13.60 -11.91 -3.94
CA LEU A 58 14.32 -12.10 -2.69
C LEU A 58 15.06 -13.45 -2.64
N GLU A 59 14.42 -14.52 -3.13
CA GLU A 59 15.01 -15.85 -3.24
C GLU A 59 16.19 -15.86 -4.24
N ASP A 60 16.01 -15.28 -5.42
CA ASP A 60 17.06 -15.12 -6.45
C ASP A 60 18.27 -14.35 -5.89
N GLY A 61 18.02 -13.29 -5.11
CA GLY A 61 19.06 -12.51 -4.45
C GLY A 61 19.75 -13.22 -3.28
N LYS A 62 19.40 -14.49 -3.00
CA LYS A 62 19.86 -15.26 -1.83
C LYS A 62 19.72 -14.45 -0.54
N THR A 63 18.62 -13.73 -0.41
CA THR A 63 18.38 -12.84 0.72
C THR A 63 18.31 -13.65 2.02
N PRO A 64 18.96 -13.21 3.12
CA PRO A 64 18.87 -13.87 4.42
C PRO A 64 17.42 -14.11 4.85
N GLU A 65 17.16 -15.23 5.52
CA GLU A 65 15.79 -15.63 5.93
C GLU A 65 15.16 -14.58 6.86
N ASP A 66 15.92 -14.04 7.81
CA ASP A 66 15.47 -12.99 8.73
C ASP A 66 15.02 -11.73 7.98
N LEU A 67 15.74 -11.34 6.93
CA LEU A 67 15.40 -10.16 6.12
C LEU A 67 14.18 -10.44 5.22
N ARG A 68 14.03 -11.68 4.72
CA ARG A 68 12.82 -12.10 3.98
C ARG A 68 11.59 -12.14 4.87
N GLN A 69 11.75 -12.59 6.12
CA GLN A 69 10.68 -12.62 7.09
C GLN A 69 10.21 -11.20 7.43
N GLN A 70 11.13 -10.27 7.70
CA GLN A 70 10.80 -8.86 7.94
C GLN A 70 10.03 -8.25 6.75
N VAL A 71 10.44 -8.55 5.51
CA VAL A 71 9.71 -8.10 4.31
C VAL A 71 8.28 -8.64 4.29
N THR A 72 8.14 -9.93 4.59
CA THR A 72 6.83 -10.59 4.61
C THR A 72 5.92 -10.00 5.68
N GLU A 73 6.46 -9.69 6.86
CA GLU A 73 5.72 -9.08 7.96
C GLU A 73 5.25 -7.66 7.62
N ALA A 74 6.13 -6.82 7.06
CA ALA A 74 5.76 -5.49 6.58
C ALA A 74 4.64 -5.57 5.54
N MET A 75 4.78 -6.46 4.54
CA MET A 75 3.76 -6.66 3.50
C MET A 75 2.43 -7.17 4.07
N ARG A 76 2.45 -8.03 5.09
CA ARG A 76 1.22 -8.47 5.78
C ARG A 76 0.54 -7.31 6.50
N SER A 77 1.31 -6.43 7.15
CA SER A 77 0.77 -5.24 7.81
C SER A 77 0.05 -4.33 6.81
N ILE A 78 0.71 -4.03 5.69
CA ILE A 78 0.14 -3.18 4.62
C ILE A 78 -1.15 -3.82 4.05
N ARG A 79 -1.16 -5.13 3.78
CA ARG A 79 -2.34 -5.85 3.29
C ARG A 79 -3.51 -5.84 4.29
N ARG A 80 -3.24 -5.87 5.59
CA ARG A 80 -4.29 -5.74 6.62
C ARG A 80 -4.94 -4.37 6.59
N ALA A 81 -4.14 -3.30 6.51
CA ALA A 81 -4.64 -1.94 6.37
C ALA A 81 -5.48 -1.79 5.09
N GLN A 82 -5.02 -2.36 3.97
CA GLN A 82 -5.79 -2.39 2.73
C GLN A 82 -7.12 -3.14 2.86
N ALA A 83 -7.13 -4.32 3.50
CA ALA A 83 -8.36 -5.08 3.71
C ALA A 83 -9.38 -4.31 4.57
N ARG A 84 -8.91 -3.55 5.58
CA ARG A 84 -9.77 -2.65 6.37
C ARG A 84 -10.31 -1.51 5.52
N ALA A 85 -9.46 -0.85 4.72
CA ALA A 85 -9.88 0.19 3.80
C ALA A 85 -10.94 -0.32 2.82
N GLN A 86 -10.75 -1.51 2.24
CA GLN A 86 -11.72 -2.17 1.37
C GLN A 86 -13.09 -2.36 2.02
N ARG A 87 -13.13 -2.80 3.29
CA ARG A 87 -14.40 -2.98 4.02
C ARG A 87 -15.12 -1.66 4.26
N GLN A 88 -14.38 -0.64 4.72
CA GLN A 88 -14.94 0.70 4.90
C GLN A 88 -15.44 1.28 3.57
N PHE A 89 -14.68 1.07 2.52
CA PHE A 89 -14.96 1.62 1.21
C PHE A 89 -16.09 0.90 0.47
N ALA A 90 -16.29 -0.41 0.67
CA ALA A 90 -17.39 -1.18 0.08
C ALA A 90 -18.76 -0.56 0.41
N ASN A 91 -18.90 0.00 1.61
CA ASN A 91 -20.11 0.68 2.05
C ASN A 91 -20.33 2.04 1.32
N LEU A 92 -19.25 2.68 0.88
CA LEU A 92 -19.27 4.00 0.22
C LEU A 92 -19.31 3.91 -1.33
N ARG A 93 -18.83 2.80 -1.89
CA ARG A 93 -18.64 2.60 -3.33
C ARG A 93 -19.93 2.69 -4.14
N ASN A 94 -21.03 2.16 -3.60
CA ASN A 94 -22.32 2.11 -4.30
C ASN A 94 -23.00 3.47 -4.45
N SER A 95 -22.66 4.45 -3.61
CA SER A 95 -23.33 5.75 -3.63
C SER A 95 -22.51 6.87 -4.26
N THR A 96 -21.18 6.76 -4.34
CA THR A 96 -20.35 7.96 -4.61
C THR A 96 -19.32 7.90 -5.74
N ILE A 97 -19.01 6.73 -6.34
CA ILE A 97 -17.87 6.58 -7.29
C ILE A 97 -18.29 6.24 -8.71
N ALA A 98 -18.88 5.05 -8.92
CA ALA A 98 -19.00 4.47 -10.27
C ALA A 98 -20.22 4.99 -11.06
N HIS A 99 -21.25 5.40 -10.33
CA HIS A 99 -22.42 6.08 -10.85
C HIS A 99 -22.68 7.18 -9.83
N ARG A 100 -22.58 8.47 -10.19
CA ARG A 100 -23.10 9.52 -9.31
C ARG A 100 -24.56 9.17 -9.08
N ASP A 101 -24.88 8.69 -7.87
CA ASP A 101 -26.25 8.45 -7.48
C ASP A 101 -27.03 9.76 -7.77
N PRO A 102 -28.14 9.72 -8.52
CA PRO A 102 -28.98 10.90 -8.75
C PRO A 102 -29.39 11.58 -7.43
N ASN A 103 -29.38 10.83 -6.31
CA ASN A 103 -29.62 11.33 -4.98
C ASN A 103 -28.37 11.97 -4.34
N ALA A 104 -28.16 13.24 -4.67
CA ALA A 104 -27.11 14.07 -4.07
C ALA A 104 -27.19 14.17 -2.53
N ILE A 105 -28.39 14.06 -1.95
CA ILE A 105 -28.58 14.09 -0.49
C ILE A 105 -28.03 12.83 0.17
N GLN A 106 -28.21 11.65 -0.46
CA GLN A 106 -27.65 10.41 0.05
C GLN A 106 -26.12 10.45 0.01
N GLN A 107 -25.54 10.90 -1.11
CA GLN A 107 -24.08 11.14 -1.19
C GLN A 107 -23.59 12.11 -0.12
N TYR A 108 -24.35 13.19 0.12
CA TYR A 108 -24.07 14.13 1.19
C TYR A 108 -23.92 13.42 2.54
N ARG A 109 -24.94 12.62 2.89
CA ARG A 109 -25.01 11.86 4.14
C ARG A 109 -23.90 10.82 4.27
N ASP A 110 -23.61 10.09 3.20
CA ASP A 110 -22.60 9.04 3.23
C ASP A 110 -21.22 9.61 3.49
N ILE A 111 -20.87 10.75 2.88
CA ILE A 111 -19.57 11.39 3.08
C ILE A 111 -19.45 11.99 4.48
N ILE A 112 -20.45 12.72 4.98
CA ILE A 112 -20.38 13.27 6.35
C ILE A 112 -20.43 12.18 7.42
N GLY A 113 -20.99 11.00 7.09
CA GLY A 113 -21.11 9.84 7.97
C GLY A 113 -19.87 8.96 8.02
N ILE A 114 -18.81 9.29 7.27
CA ILE A 114 -17.54 8.57 7.33
C ILE A 114 -16.94 8.72 8.73
N ASP A 115 -16.61 7.59 9.35
CA ASP A 115 -15.89 7.56 10.61
C ASP A 115 -14.43 7.99 10.39
N GLY A 116 -14.18 9.29 10.57
CA GLY A 116 -12.85 9.86 10.40
C GLY A 116 -11.80 9.28 11.36
N LEU A 117 -12.19 8.80 12.54
CA LEU A 117 -11.26 8.18 13.49
C LEU A 117 -10.81 6.80 12.98
N GLU A 118 -11.75 5.99 12.52
CA GLU A 118 -11.44 4.69 11.93
C GLU A 118 -10.60 4.83 10.65
N VAL A 119 -10.90 5.82 9.79
CA VAL A 119 -10.06 6.13 8.61
C VAL A 119 -8.64 6.54 9.02
N THR A 120 -8.51 7.35 10.06
CA THR A 120 -7.20 7.76 10.59
C THR A 120 -6.41 6.56 11.10
N GLN A 121 -7.07 5.64 11.81
CA GLN A 121 -6.44 4.40 12.28
C GLN A 121 -5.97 3.52 11.12
N ILE A 122 -6.80 3.37 10.07
CA ILE A 122 -6.42 2.62 8.86
C ILE A 122 -5.20 3.27 8.19
N ALA A 123 -5.17 4.60 8.08
CA ALA A 123 -4.04 5.32 7.51
C ALA A 123 -2.78 5.14 8.37
N ALA A 124 -2.90 5.21 9.70
CA ALA A 124 -1.78 4.99 10.62
C ALA A 124 -1.20 3.58 10.50
N ASP A 125 -2.05 2.55 10.44
CA ASP A 125 -1.63 1.16 10.22
C ASP A 125 -0.90 1.01 8.86
N PHE A 126 -1.43 1.66 7.82
CA PHE A 126 -0.81 1.67 6.49
C PHE A 126 0.57 2.33 6.52
N TYR A 127 0.71 3.51 7.13
CA TYR A 127 2.00 4.19 7.33
C TYR A 127 2.98 3.33 8.14
N SER A 128 2.51 2.66 9.19
CA SER A 128 3.36 1.80 10.00
C SER A 128 3.90 0.63 9.18
N GLY A 129 3.07 -0.03 8.36
CA GLY A 129 3.52 -1.12 7.50
C GLY A 129 4.46 -0.67 6.38
N THR A 130 4.20 0.49 5.78
CA THR A 130 5.04 1.06 4.71
C THR A 130 6.38 1.58 5.24
N SER A 131 6.41 2.21 6.41
CA SER A 131 7.67 2.60 7.10
C SER A 131 8.56 1.41 7.37
N GLN A 132 8.00 0.33 7.94
CA GLN A 132 8.72 -0.93 8.14
C GLN A 132 9.31 -1.46 6.83
N PHE A 133 8.55 -1.40 5.74
CA PHE A 133 9.04 -1.83 4.43
C PHE A 133 10.21 -0.96 3.94
N ILE A 134 10.05 0.37 4.00
CA ILE A 134 11.03 1.36 3.52
C ILE A 134 12.35 1.24 4.30
N GLU A 135 12.28 1.04 5.61
CA GLU A 135 13.46 0.88 6.48
C GLU A 135 14.33 -0.33 6.11
N MET A 136 13.77 -1.37 5.47
CA MET A 136 14.54 -2.52 5.01
C MET A 136 15.19 -2.31 3.65
N ILE A 137 14.73 -1.35 2.84
CA ILE A 137 15.24 -1.13 1.48
C ILE A 137 16.77 -0.97 1.49
N PRO A 138 17.40 -0.16 2.36
CA PRO A 138 18.85 -0.04 2.42
C PRO A 138 19.55 -1.37 2.74
N ARG A 139 18.99 -2.16 3.64
CA ARG A 139 19.53 -3.49 4.02
C ARG A 139 19.46 -4.47 2.86
N LEU A 140 18.34 -4.48 2.13
CA LEU A 140 18.17 -5.29 0.93
C LEU A 140 19.18 -4.88 -0.15
N LEU A 141 19.34 -3.58 -0.40
CA LEU A 141 20.30 -3.09 -1.39
C LEU A 141 21.74 -3.43 -1.01
N ALA A 142 22.09 -3.30 0.27
CA ALA A 142 23.41 -3.67 0.78
C ALA A 142 23.68 -5.17 0.65
N HIS A 143 22.68 -6.03 0.89
CA HIS A 143 22.83 -7.47 0.69
C HIS A 143 22.98 -7.83 -0.79
N LEU A 144 22.14 -7.24 -1.65
CA LEU A 144 22.17 -7.51 -3.09
C LEU A 144 23.46 -7.04 -3.77
N SER A 145 24.17 -6.06 -3.20
CA SER A 145 25.49 -5.62 -3.67
C SER A 145 26.65 -6.51 -3.21
N THR A 146 26.40 -7.53 -2.38
CA THR A 146 27.42 -8.53 -2.01
C THR A 146 27.69 -9.50 -3.17
N LEU A 147 28.86 -10.14 -3.17
CA LEU A 147 29.19 -11.20 -4.14
C LEU A 147 28.14 -12.32 -4.15
N GLN A 148 27.65 -12.73 -2.99
CA GLN A 148 26.62 -13.77 -2.90
C GLN A 148 25.30 -13.33 -3.51
N GLY A 149 24.86 -12.09 -3.24
CA GLY A 149 23.65 -11.51 -3.80
C GLY A 149 23.73 -11.36 -5.33
N MET A 150 24.85 -10.80 -5.82
CA MET A 150 25.08 -10.63 -7.25
C MET A 150 25.15 -11.97 -8.01
N ILE A 151 25.89 -12.96 -7.47
CA ILE A 151 25.95 -14.30 -8.07
C ILE A 151 24.55 -14.94 -8.09
N GLY A 152 23.80 -14.83 -6.99
CA GLY A 152 22.41 -15.29 -6.94
C GLY A 152 21.57 -14.73 -8.09
N GLN A 153 21.58 -13.41 -8.26
CA GLN A 153 20.85 -12.74 -9.33
C GLN A 153 21.30 -13.17 -10.73
N LEU A 154 22.61 -13.28 -10.98
CA LEU A 154 23.16 -13.70 -12.27
C LEU A 154 22.77 -15.15 -12.62
N THR A 155 22.82 -16.06 -11.64
CA THR A 155 22.41 -17.45 -11.84
C THR A 155 20.92 -17.56 -12.15
N ALA A 156 20.07 -16.86 -11.40
CA ALA A 156 18.63 -16.81 -11.65
C ALA A 156 18.28 -16.20 -13.02
N GLN A 157 18.99 -15.15 -13.43
CA GLN A 157 18.80 -14.53 -14.75
C GLN A 157 19.21 -15.47 -15.89
N SER A 158 20.28 -16.24 -15.70
CA SER A 158 20.78 -17.21 -16.68
C SER A 158 19.82 -18.39 -16.84
N ALA A 159 19.28 -18.91 -15.73
CA ALA A 159 18.26 -19.97 -15.73
C ALA A 159 17.00 -19.55 -16.51
N ARG A 160 16.48 -18.34 -16.26
CA ARG A 160 15.30 -17.81 -16.98
C ARG A 160 15.51 -17.62 -18.49
N LYS A 161 16.75 -17.34 -18.91
CA LYS A 161 17.09 -17.24 -20.34
C LYS A 161 17.24 -18.63 -20.99
N GLY A 162 17.54 -19.66 -20.21
CA GLY A 162 17.64 -21.06 -20.68
C GLY A 162 16.28 -21.73 -20.88
N ASP A 163 15.32 -21.47 -20.01
CA ASP A 163 13.96 -22.04 -20.06
C ASP A 163 13.02 -21.39 -21.10
N GLY A 164 13.49 -20.36 -21.81
CA GLY A 164 12.74 -19.65 -22.86
C GLY A 164 12.96 -20.19 -24.28
N LYS A 165 13.45 -21.43 -24.42
CA LYS A 165 13.56 -22.15 -25.71
C LYS A 165 12.51 -23.25 -25.82
#